data_AF-A0A3N5XNG8-F1
#
_entry.id   AF-A0A3N5XNG8-F1
#
_cell.length_a   1.000
_cell.length_b   1.000
_cell.length_c   1.000
_cell.angle_alpha   90.00
_cell.angle_beta   90.00
_cell.angle_gamma   90.00
#
_symmetry.space_group_name_H-M   'P 1'
#
loop_
_entity.id
_entity.type
_entity.pdbx_description
1 polymer ?
#
loop_
_entity_poly.entity_id
_entity_poly.type
_entity_poly.pdbx_seq_one_letter_code
_entity_poly.pdbx_strand_id
1 'polypeptide(L)'
;LLEGDPHSVLEGMIIGAYAVQATGGVVYCRAEYPLAIKRLNIAIAQAREAGLIGKNIAGIEGFNFDLYVKEGAGAFVCGEETALMASVEGKRGMPYKKPPFPAESGLWHKPTNINNVETWANIPWIITEGPASYASYGTEKSKGTKVFAITGKIKRGGLVEVPMGIPLREIIYTLGGGIQNDKEFKAVQMGGPSGGCIPAALIDTIIDYDSVTSTGAIMGSGGMVVMDETTCMVDVARFFLDFTYKESCGKCTFCRIGTKRMLEILSRICEGEGKESDIEALEELAVQIKDSSLCGLGQTAPNPVLTTLKYFRNEYLSHIKDKKCPAGVCTKLLTYEVIPDKCTGCTVCAKNCPTNAISGERKQIHLVDQATCIKCGMCFTKCTFDAIRKY
;
A
#
# COMPACT_ATOMS: atom_id res chain seq x y z
N LEU A 1 6.94 -9.35 14.71
CA LEU A 1 7.58 -10.61 14.29
C LEU A 1 9.09 -10.48 14.31
N LEU A 2 9.78 -10.13 13.22
CA LEU A 2 11.26 -10.18 13.17
C LEU A 2 11.99 -9.39 14.27
N GLU A 3 11.44 -8.25 14.72
CA GLU A 3 12.01 -7.48 15.82
C GLU A 3 11.57 -8.00 17.19
N GLY A 4 10.27 -8.21 17.40
CA GLY A 4 9.71 -8.53 18.73
C GLY A 4 9.85 -9.99 19.14
N ASP A 5 9.72 -10.90 18.17
CA ASP A 5 9.73 -12.35 18.37
C ASP A 5 10.26 -13.06 17.10
N PRO A 6 11.58 -13.03 16.89
CA PRO A 6 12.21 -13.75 15.78
C PRO A 6 12.19 -15.27 15.96
N HIS A 7 12.10 -15.78 17.20
CA HIS A 7 12.17 -17.22 17.49
C HIS A 7 10.95 -17.97 16.98
N SER A 8 9.74 -17.40 17.10
CA SER A 8 8.54 -18.00 16.49
C SER A 8 8.66 -18.20 14.97
N VAL A 9 9.38 -17.30 14.28
CA VAL A 9 9.65 -17.45 12.84
C VAL A 9 10.65 -18.56 12.59
N LEU A 10 11.74 -18.62 13.37
CA LEU A 10 12.77 -19.66 13.24
C LEU A 10 12.20 -21.05 13.54
N GLU A 11 11.41 -21.19 14.59
CA GLU A 11 10.74 -22.45 14.95
C GLU A 11 9.79 -22.90 13.83
N GLY A 12 8.98 -21.98 13.29
CA GLY A 12 8.13 -22.28 12.13
C GLY A 12 8.91 -22.74 10.91
N MET A 13 10.07 -22.14 10.63
CA MET A 13 10.97 -22.57 9.56
C MET A 13 11.60 -23.95 9.83
N ILE A 14 11.96 -24.27 11.08
CA ILE A 14 12.49 -25.59 11.47
C ILE A 14 11.42 -26.67 11.25
N ILE A 15 10.19 -26.44 11.73
CA ILE A 15 9.05 -27.35 11.52
C ILE A 15 8.77 -27.52 10.02
N GLY A 16 8.76 -26.42 9.27
CA GLY A 16 8.59 -26.45 7.82
C GLY A 16 9.68 -27.25 7.12
N ALA A 17 10.94 -27.06 7.53
CA ALA A 17 12.09 -27.78 6.99
C ALA A 17 12.01 -29.28 7.24
N TYR A 18 11.54 -29.69 8.42
CA TYR A 18 11.24 -31.10 8.71
C TYR A 18 10.19 -31.66 7.74
N ALA A 19 9.07 -30.95 7.58
CA ALA A 19 7.95 -31.40 6.74
C ALA A 19 8.31 -31.54 5.26
N VAL A 20 9.14 -30.64 4.73
CA VAL A 20 9.53 -30.64 3.30
C VAL A 20 10.93 -31.20 3.06
N GLN A 21 11.58 -31.73 4.09
CA GLN A 21 12.95 -32.27 4.05
C GLN A 21 14.01 -31.27 3.55
N ALA A 22 13.80 -29.99 3.85
CA ALA A 22 14.78 -28.95 3.51
C ALA A 22 15.98 -29.01 4.46
N THR A 23 17.19 -28.90 3.91
CA THR A 23 18.44 -28.85 4.68
C THR A 23 19.04 -27.45 4.79
N GLY A 24 18.49 -26.49 4.03
CA GLY A 24 18.95 -25.10 4.00
C GLY A 24 17.80 -24.11 3.96
N GLY A 25 17.95 -23.00 4.67
CA GLY A 25 16.99 -21.90 4.69
C GLY A 25 17.66 -20.54 4.44
N VAL A 26 16.89 -19.60 3.89
CA VAL A 26 17.32 -18.21 3.72
C VAL A 26 16.21 -17.29 4.22
N VAL A 27 16.54 -16.40 5.15
CA VAL A 27 15.65 -15.29 5.53
C VAL A 27 16.05 -14.07 4.72
N TYR A 28 15.27 -13.75 3.69
CA TYR A 28 15.47 -12.53 2.90
C TYR A 28 14.89 -11.33 3.66
N CYS A 29 15.76 -10.47 4.19
CA CYS A 29 15.36 -9.29 4.95
C CYS A 29 15.81 -8.02 4.24
N ARG A 30 14.95 -7.00 4.22
CA ARG A 30 15.29 -5.68 3.69
C ARG A 30 16.40 -5.02 4.52
N ALA A 31 17.41 -4.45 3.86
CA ALA A 31 18.49 -3.72 4.53
C ALA A 31 17.96 -2.48 5.29
N GLU A 32 16.79 -1.96 4.90
CA GLU A 32 16.12 -0.87 5.61
C GLU A 32 15.66 -1.25 7.02
N TYR A 33 15.74 -2.53 7.42
CA TYR A 33 15.34 -3.05 8.73
C TYR A 33 16.56 -3.50 9.59
N PRO A 34 17.46 -2.57 9.97
CA PRO A 34 18.71 -2.92 10.64
C PRO A 34 18.50 -3.59 12.01
N LEU A 35 17.46 -3.18 12.75
CA LEU A 35 17.13 -3.78 14.05
C LEU A 35 16.64 -5.23 13.88
N ALA A 36 15.78 -5.49 12.90
CA ALA A 36 15.30 -6.82 12.58
C ALA A 36 16.47 -7.74 12.18
N ILE A 37 17.35 -7.28 11.29
CA ILE A 37 18.56 -8.04 10.88
C ILE A 37 19.43 -8.37 12.09
N LYS A 38 19.70 -7.38 12.94
CA LYS A 38 20.49 -7.59 14.17
C LYS A 38 19.86 -8.65 15.08
N ARG A 39 18.55 -8.54 15.35
CA ARG A 39 17.84 -9.48 16.25
C ARG A 39 17.72 -10.88 15.65
N LEU A 40 17.47 -11.00 14.35
CA LEU A 40 17.46 -12.28 13.64
C LEU A 40 18.80 -13.00 13.73
N ASN A 41 19.92 -12.30 13.49
CA ASN A 41 21.24 -12.91 13.59
C ASN A 41 21.56 -13.39 15.02
N ILE A 42 21.14 -12.62 16.03
CA ILE A 42 21.24 -13.05 17.44
C ILE A 42 20.40 -14.30 17.68
N ALA A 43 19.14 -14.32 17.23
CA ALA A 43 18.25 -15.46 17.42
C ALA A 43 18.75 -16.73 16.71
N ILE A 44 19.31 -16.60 15.50
CA ILE A 44 19.93 -17.71 14.77
C ILE A 44 21.14 -18.26 15.53
N ALA A 45 21.99 -17.39 16.09
CA ALA A 45 23.13 -17.81 16.90
C ALA A 45 22.68 -18.57 18.17
N GLN A 46 21.66 -18.06 18.87
CA GLN A 46 21.06 -18.70 20.04
C GLN A 46 20.46 -20.07 19.70
N ALA A 47 19.70 -20.16 18.61
CA ALA A 47 19.10 -21.42 18.17
C ALA A 47 20.17 -22.46 17.76
N ARG A 48 21.29 -22.02 17.18
CA ARG A 48 22.44 -22.88 16.89
C ARG A 48 23.14 -23.36 18.16
N GLU A 49 23.35 -22.49 19.14
CA GLU A 49 23.92 -22.84 20.45
C GLU A 49 23.05 -23.85 21.21
N ALA A 50 21.72 -23.70 21.12
CA ALA A 50 20.76 -24.62 21.72
C ALA A 50 20.59 -25.95 20.95
N GLY A 51 21.28 -26.14 19.81
CA GLY A 51 21.15 -27.35 18.99
C GLY A 51 19.81 -27.47 18.26
N LEU A 52 19.09 -26.36 18.09
CA LEU A 52 17.80 -26.28 17.38
C LEU A 52 17.98 -25.98 15.88
N ILE A 53 19.18 -25.56 15.47
CA ILE A 53 19.60 -25.37 14.08
C ILE A 53 20.99 -25.99 13.95
N GLY A 54 21.26 -26.69 12.84
CA GLY A 54 22.51 -27.39 12.58
C GLY A 54 22.27 -28.86 12.25
N LYS A 55 22.93 -29.75 12.98
CA LYS A 55 22.86 -31.20 12.76
C LYS A 55 22.07 -31.92 13.85
N ASN A 56 21.36 -32.97 13.47
CA ASN A 56 20.56 -33.82 14.35
C ASN A 56 19.68 -33.01 15.31
N ILE A 57 18.91 -32.08 14.75
CA ILE A 57 18.09 -31.11 15.49
C ILE A 57 17.14 -31.87 16.42
N ALA A 58 17.04 -31.40 17.67
CA ALA A 58 16.25 -32.03 18.73
C ALA A 58 16.58 -33.52 18.99
N GLY A 59 17.80 -33.96 18.67
CA GLY A 59 18.25 -35.35 18.83
C GLY A 59 17.74 -36.31 17.76
N ILE A 60 17.07 -35.80 16.72
CA ILE A 60 16.56 -36.61 15.62
C ILE A 60 17.68 -36.87 14.62
N GLU A 61 18.12 -38.12 14.51
CA GLU A 61 19.19 -38.50 13.57
C GLU A 61 18.81 -38.18 12.12
N GLY A 62 19.71 -37.51 11.40
CA GLY A 62 19.53 -37.17 9.99
C GLY A 62 18.69 -35.91 9.74
N PHE A 63 18.03 -35.36 10.76
CA PHE A 63 17.34 -34.08 10.64
C PHE A 63 18.34 -32.92 10.77
N ASN A 64 18.78 -32.40 9.62
CA ASN A 64 19.76 -31.33 9.54
C ASN A 64 19.14 -30.13 8.82
N PHE A 65 19.24 -28.95 9.40
CA PHE A 65 18.75 -27.70 8.81
C PHE A 65 19.58 -26.53 9.32
N ASP A 66 20.11 -25.71 8.41
CA ASP A 66 20.79 -24.46 8.77
C ASP A 66 20.30 -23.31 7.89
N LEU A 67 20.40 -22.09 8.39
CA LEU A 67 19.91 -20.92 7.70
C LEU A 67 20.72 -19.65 7.99
N TYR A 68 20.62 -18.70 7.07
CA TYR A 68 21.26 -17.40 7.22
C TYR A 68 20.34 -16.27 6.74
N VAL A 69 20.65 -15.05 7.16
CA VAL A 69 19.95 -13.84 6.70
C VAL A 69 20.63 -13.32 5.43
N LYS A 70 19.84 -13.12 4.37
CA LYS A 70 20.26 -12.41 3.17
C LYS A 70 19.67 -11.00 3.20
N GLU A 71 20.55 -10.00 3.25
CA GLU A 71 20.13 -8.59 3.16
C GLU A 71 19.81 -8.21 1.72
N GLY A 72 18.62 -7.66 1.50
CA GLY A 72 18.17 -7.08 0.24
C GLY A 72 18.59 -5.62 0.09
N ALA A 73 18.58 -5.09 -1.12
CA ALA A 73 19.09 -3.74 -1.44
C ALA A 73 17.98 -2.73 -1.80
N GLY A 74 16.85 -2.76 -1.10
CA GLY A 74 15.81 -1.72 -1.25
C GLY A 74 14.99 -1.77 -2.53
N ALA A 75 14.61 -2.95 -3.01
CA ALA A 75 13.74 -3.11 -4.18
C ALA A 75 12.44 -3.86 -3.82
N PHE A 76 11.28 -3.24 -3.98
CA PHE A 76 9.98 -3.82 -3.62
C PHE A 76 9.68 -5.08 -4.44
N VAL A 77 10.05 -5.11 -5.72
CA VAL A 77 9.87 -6.27 -6.60
C VAL A 77 10.58 -7.53 -6.09
N CYS A 78 11.66 -7.39 -5.30
CA CYS A 78 12.34 -8.54 -4.70
C CYS A 78 11.53 -9.23 -3.59
N GLY A 79 10.36 -8.70 -3.22
CA GLY A 79 9.38 -9.42 -2.41
C GLY A 79 8.56 -10.45 -3.20
N GLU A 80 8.58 -10.40 -4.54
CA GLU A 80 7.97 -11.40 -5.41
C GLU A 80 8.81 -12.68 -5.41
N GLU A 81 8.18 -13.85 -5.32
CA GLU A 81 8.86 -15.14 -5.08
C GLU A 81 10.03 -15.45 -6.04
N THR A 82 9.86 -15.24 -7.34
CA THR A 82 10.90 -15.56 -8.33
C THR A 82 11.98 -14.49 -8.39
N ALA A 83 11.60 -13.22 -8.20
CA ALA A 83 12.54 -12.11 -8.09
C ALA A 83 13.40 -12.20 -6.82
N LEU A 84 12.81 -12.67 -5.70
CA LEU A 84 13.49 -12.92 -4.43
C LEU A 84 14.61 -13.94 -4.63
N MET A 85 14.32 -15.09 -5.24
CA MET A 85 15.32 -16.12 -5.52
C MET A 85 16.45 -15.57 -6.39
N ALA A 86 16.12 -14.87 -7.48
CA ALA A 86 17.13 -14.25 -8.34
C ALA A 86 18.04 -13.29 -7.55
N SER A 87 17.47 -12.50 -6.64
CA SER A 87 18.24 -11.61 -5.76
C SER A 87 19.12 -12.36 -4.77
N VAL A 88 18.66 -13.47 -4.19
CA VAL A 88 19.46 -14.33 -3.31
C VAL A 88 20.66 -14.91 -4.06
N GLU A 89 20.46 -15.34 -5.31
CA GLU A 89 21.49 -15.85 -6.21
C GLU A 89 22.51 -14.80 -6.69
N GLY A 90 22.34 -13.54 -6.29
CA GLY A 90 23.20 -12.43 -6.73
C GLY A 90 22.90 -11.93 -8.14
N LYS A 91 21.79 -12.37 -8.74
CA LYS A 91 21.29 -11.83 -10.01
C LYS A 91 20.45 -10.59 -9.74
N ARG A 92 20.11 -9.86 -10.79
CA ARG A 92 19.12 -8.78 -10.71
C ARG A 92 17.76 -9.37 -10.31
N GLY A 93 17.10 -8.76 -9.32
CA GLY A 93 15.78 -9.17 -8.81
C GLY A 93 14.66 -8.98 -9.83
N MET A 94 14.63 -9.86 -10.84
CA MET A 94 13.67 -9.83 -11.93
C MET A 94 12.92 -11.16 -11.97
N PRO A 95 11.58 -11.13 -11.96
CA PRO A 95 10.79 -12.35 -11.97
C PRO A 95 10.96 -13.11 -13.29
N TYR A 96 10.76 -14.42 -13.28
CA TYR A 96 10.75 -15.26 -14.48
C TYR A 96 9.37 -15.90 -14.68
N LYS A 97 9.08 -16.28 -15.93
CA LYS A 97 7.81 -16.92 -16.28
C LYS A 97 7.79 -18.34 -15.74
N LYS A 98 6.72 -18.72 -15.04
CA LYS A 98 6.46 -20.11 -14.65
C LYS A 98 5.71 -20.81 -15.78
N PRO A 99 5.97 -22.12 -16.06
CA PRO A 99 6.93 -23.03 -15.41
C PRO A 99 8.41 -22.82 -15.81
N PRO A 100 9.39 -23.40 -15.06
CA PRO A 100 9.21 -24.27 -13.89
C PRO A 100 8.77 -23.49 -12.64
N PHE A 101 7.98 -24.15 -11.79
CA PHE A 101 7.59 -23.57 -10.49
C PHE A 101 8.73 -23.72 -9.46
N PRO A 102 8.84 -22.82 -8.46
CA PRO A 102 9.90 -22.90 -7.44
C PRO A 102 9.95 -24.23 -6.70
N ALA A 103 8.79 -24.86 -6.49
CA ALA A 103 8.67 -26.17 -5.85
C ALA A 103 9.36 -27.30 -6.65
N GLU A 104 9.49 -27.16 -7.97
CA GLU A 104 10.20 -28.10 -8.83
C GLU A 104 11.66 -27.68 -9.03
N SER A 105 11.87 -26.40 -9.36
CA SER A 105 13.19 -25.81 -9.58
C SER A 105 13.16 -24.33 -9.23
N GLY A 106 13.60 -24.02 -8.00
CA GLY A 106 13.72 -22.68 -7.46
C GLY A 106 15.18 -22.28 -7.25
N LEU A 107 15.53 -21.95 -6.00
CA LEU A 107 16.83 -21.43 -5.61
C LEU A 107 17.94 -22.43 -5.96
N TRP A 108 18.92 -21.99 -6.75
CA TRP A 108 20.01 -22.82 -7.29
C TRP A 108 19.53 -24.11 -7.97
N HIS A 109 18.38 -24.01 -8.65
CA HIS A 109 17.72 -25.11 -9.34
C HIS A 109 17.25 -26.25 -8.42
N LYS A 110 17.09 -25.99 -7.11
CA LYS A 110 16.56 -26.94 -6.13
C LYS A 110 15.09 -26.66 -5.83
N PRO A 111 14.28 -27.70 -5.50
CA PRO A 111 12.95 -27.51 -4.92
C PRO A 111 12.99 -26.51 -3.77
N THR A 112 12.25 -25.42 -3.90
CA THR A 112 12.27 -24.30 -2.94
C THR A 112 10.85 -23.89 -2.62
N ASN A 113 10.56 -23.76 -1.34
CA ASN A 113 9.29 -23.23 -0.85
C ASN A 113 9.52 -21.85 -0.22
N ILE A 114 8.70 -20.87 -0.59
CA ILE A 114 8.83 -19.47 -0.18
C ILE A 114 7.55 -19.07 0.53
N ASN A 115 7.66 -18.61 1.77
CA ASN A 115 6.52 -18.17 2.57
C ASN A 115 6.83 -16.87 3.29
N ASN A 116 5.77 -16.12 3.64
CA ASN A 116 5.89 -14.91 4.42
C ASN A 116 6.27 -15.23 5.87
N VAL A 117 6.89 -14.25 6.55
CA VAL A 117 7.23 -14.30 7.96
C VAL A 117 6.00 -14.60 8.84
N GLU A 118 4.85 -14.00 8.55
CA GLU A 118 3.60 -14.24 9.27
C GLU A 118 3.15 -15.70 9.17
N THR A 119 3.27 -16.29 7.97
CA THR A 119 2.94 -17.71 7.75
C THR A 119 3.79 -18.60 8.64
N TRP A 120 5.11 -18.39 8.68
CA TRP A 120 6.00 -19.19 9.53
C TRP A 120 5.75 -18.97 11.02
N ALA A 121 5.52 -17.72 11.44
CA ALA A 121 5.26 -17.39 12.84
C ALA A 121 3.99 -18.07 13.39
N ASN A 122 3.01 -18.36 12.54
CA ASN A 122 1.78 -19.04 12.96
C ASN A 122 1.95 -20.56 13.12
N ILE A 123 2.96 -21.17 12.48
CA ILE A 123 3.12 -22.65 12.49
C ILE A 123 3.32 -23.23 13.89
N PRO A 124 4.24 -22.72 14.76
CA PRO A 124 4.44 -23.29 16.09
C PRO A 124 3.16 -23.31 16.93
N TRP A 125 2.38 -22.23 16.87
CA TRP A 125 1.11 -22.13 17.58
C TRP A 125 0.08 -23.13 17.04
N ILE A 126 -0.03 -23.27 15.72
CA ILE A 126 -0.93 -24.26 15.09
C ILE A 126 -0.58 -25.70 15.50
N ILE A 127 0.71 -26.03 15.57
CA ILE A 127 1.16 -27.37 15.99
C ILE A 127 0.89 -27.61 17.47
N THR A 128 1.07 -26.59 18.31
CA THR A 128 0.91 -26.70 19.77
C THR A 128 -0.56 -26.77 20.18
N GLU A 129 -1.40 -25.88 19.67
CA GLU A 129 -2.82 -25.75 20.04
C GLU A 129 -3.75 -26.62 19.16
N GLY A 130 -3.20 -27.18 18.09
CA GLY A 130 -3.92 -28.00 17.12
C GLY A 130 -4.60 -27.18 16.01
N PRO A 131 -4.74 -27.75 14.80
CA PRO A 131 -5.26 -27.03 13.63
C PRO A 131 -6.74 -26.62 13.76
N ALA A 132 -7.53 -27.35 14.55
CA ALA A 132 -8.93 -27.00 14.82
C ALA A 132 -9.07 -25.67 15.57
N SER A 133 -8.16 -25.38 16.49
CA SER A 133 -8.11 -24.12 17.25
C SER A 133 -7.75 -22.93 16.37
N TYR A 134 -6.92 -23.11 15.34
CA TYR A 134 -6.67 -22.08 14.35
C TYR A 134 -7.88 -21.90 13.41
N ALA A 135 -8.49 -23.00 12.99
CA ALA A 135 -9.63 -23.01 12.07
C ALA A 135 -10.96 -22.57 12.70
N SER A 136 -11.05 -22.45 14.03
CA SER A 136 -12.20 -21.85 14.72
C SER A 136 -12.29 -20.35 14.51
N TYR A 137 -11.18 -19.69 14.16
CA TYR A 137 -11.18 -18.31 13.70
C TYR A 137 -11.32 -18.25 12.19
N GLY A 138 -11.93 -17.17 11.69
CA GLY A 138 -12.10 -17.00 10.26
C GLY A 138 -13.46 -17.38 9.71
N THR A 139 -13.58 -17.27 8.39
CA THR A 139 -14.74 -17.74 7.63
C THR A 139 -14.54 -19.18 7.17
N GLU A 140 -15.48 -19.75 6.41
CA GLU A 140 -15.35 -21.12 5.90
C GLU A 140 -14.07 -21.29 5.05
N LYS A 141 -13.76 -20.30 4.20
CA LYS A 141 -12.65 -20.36 3.26
C LYS A 141 -11.40 -19.60 3.71
N SER A 142 -11.51 -18.72 4.71
CA SER A 142 -10.39 -17.89 5.19
C SER A 142 -10.20 -18.12 6.68
N LYS A 143 -9.35 -19.09 7.03
CA LYS A 143 -9.13 -19.55 8.42
C LYS A 143 -8.05 -18.75 9.14
N GLY A 144 -8.18 -18.66 10.46
CA GLY A 144 -7.18 -18.09 11.35
C GLY A 144 -7.26 -16.58 11.54
N THR A 145 -6.13 -16.02 11.94
CA THR A 145 -5.95 -14.59 12.19
C THR A 145 -5.09 -13.95 11.10
N LYS A 146 -5.12 -12.62 11.06
CA LYS A 146 -4.32 -11.82 10.14
C LYS A 146 -3.84 -10.57 10.86
N VAL A 147 -2.57 -10.22 10.64
CA VAL A 147 -2.02 -8.94 11.11
C VAL A 147 -2.29 -7.86 10.06
N PHE A 148 -2.87 -6.74 10.50
CA PHE A 148 -3.07 -5.54 9.72
C PHE A 148 -2.23 -4.37 10.23
N ALA A 149 -1.68 -3.60 9.31
CA ALA A 149 -1.00 -2.34 9.57
C ALA A 149 -1.92 -1.18 9.18
N ILE A 150 -2.53 -0.54 10.18
CA ILE A 150 -3.49 0.56 9.99
C ILE A 150 -2.74 1.90 10.04
N THR A 151 -2.85 2.69 8.98
CA THR A 151 -2.25 4.02 8.86
C THR A 151 -3.19 5.00 8.15
N GLY A 152 -2.74 6.22 7.90
CA GLY A 152 -3.51 7.28 7.25
C GLY A 152 -4.30 8.14 8.23
N LYS A 153 -5.53 8.52 7.85
CA LYS A 153 -6.41 9.45 8.58
C LYS A 153 -7.16 8.77 9.74
N ILE A 154 -6.47 8.01 10.56
CA ILE A 154 -7.04 7.24 11.68
C ILE A 154 -6.55 7.77 13.04
N LYS A 155 -7.39 7.73 14.09
CA LYS A 155 -7.01 8.21 15.44
C LYS A 155 -5.92 7.35 16.07
N ARG A 156 -6.02 6.03 15.95
CA ARG A 156 -5.07 5.05 16.49
C ARG A 156 -4.53 4.18 15.36
N GLY A 157 -3.40 4.60 14.80
CA GLY A 157 -2.64 3.78 13.84
C GLY A 157 -1.76 2.76 14.56
N GLY A 158 -1.36 1.70 13.86
CA GLY A 158 -0.51 0.65 14.42
C GLY A 158 -0.70 -0.71 13.78
N LEU A 159 -0.16 -1.73 14.44
CA LEU A 159 -0.35 -3.13 14.08
C LEU A 159 -1.47 -3.72 14.95
N VAL A 160 -2.42 -4.40 14.32
CA VAL A 160 -3.46 -5.15 15.02
C VAL A 160 -3.53 -6.56 14.44
N GLU A 161 -3.66 -7.55 15.30
CA GLU A 161 -3.99 -8.91 14.90
C GLU A 161 -5.48 -9.13 15.14
N VAL A 162 -6.18 -9.60 14.11
CA VAL A 162 -7.63 -9.82 14.17
C VAL A 162 -7.98 -11.16 13.57
N PRO A 163 -9.08 -11.81 14.00
CA PRO A 163 -9.60 -12.97 13.30
C PRO A 163 -10.01 -12.57 11.88
N MET A 164 -9.78 -13.47 10.91
CA MET A 164 -10.41 -13.34 9.61
C MET A 164 -11.95 -13.35 9.78
N GLY A 165 -12.66 -12.68 8.88
CA GLY A 165 -14.12 -12.54 8.96
C GLY A 165 -14.61 -11.34 9.80
N ILE A 166 -13.73 -10.57 10.44
CA ILE A 166 -14.13 -9.33 11.12
C ILE A 166 -14.62 -8.29 10.08
N PRO A 167 -15.67 -7.49 10.35
CA PRO A 167 -16.08 -6.40 9.47
C PRO A 167 -15.03 -5.28 9.41
N LEU A 168 -14.83 -4.69 8.23
CA LEU A 168 -13.91 -3.56 8.05
C LEU A 168 -14.25 -2.37 8.98
N ARG A 169 -15.54 -2.10 9.21
CA ARG A 169 -16.02 -1.08 10.15
C ARG A 169 -15.44 -1.25 11.54
N GLU A 170 -15.38 -2.48 12.06
CA GLU A 170 -14.86 -2.75 13.40
C GLU A 170 -13.36 -2.47 13.48
N ILE A 171 -12.61 -2.84 12.44
CA ILE A 171 -11.19 -2.49 12.37
C ILE A 171 -10.99 -0.98 12.42
N ILE A 172 -11.77 -0.20 11.67
CA ILE A 172 -11.62 1.26 11.60
C ILE A 172 -12.10 1.94 12.89
N TYR A 173 -13.33 1.67 13.32
CA TYR A 173 -13.96 2.41 14.41
C TYR A 173 -13.66 1.81 15.79
N THR A 174 -13.69 0.49 15.93
CA THR A 174 -13.46 -0.17 17.22
C THR A 174 -11.97 -0.22 17.56
N LEU A 175 -11.13 -0.72 16.64
CA LEU A 175 -9.69 -0.85 16.86
C LEU A 175 -8.97 0.47 16.56
N GLY A 176 -9.18 1.04 15.39
CA GLY A 176 -8.58 2.31 14.96
C GLY A 176 -9.10 3.54 15.70
N GLY A 177 -10.23 3.44 16.42
CA GLY A 177 -10.82 4.55 17.17
C GLY A 177 -11.50 5.61 16.28
N GLY A 178 -11.76 5.29 15.00
CA GLY A 178 -12.37 6.20 14.04
C GLY A 178 -11.39 7.15 13.36
N ILE A 179 -11.94 8.13 12.65
CA ILE A 179 -11.21 9.04 11.77
C ILE A 179 -10.65 10.23 12.55
N GLN A 180 -9.47 10.72 12.16
CA GLN A 180 -8.86 11.89 12.78
C GLN A 180 -9.78 13.11 12.71
N ASN A 181 -9.85 13.88 13.79
CA ASN A 181 -10.70 15.07 13.93
C ASN A 181 -12.20 14.79 13.71
N ASP A 182 -12.65 13.54 13.91
CA ASP A 182 -14.07 13.14 13.76
C ASP A 182 -14.67 13.46 12.38
N LYS A 183 -13.79 13.45 11.39
CA LYS A 183 -14.12 13.58 9.98
C LYS A 183 -14.84 12.34 9.42
N GLU A 184 -15.38 12.48 8.22
CA GLU A 184 -16.10 11.42 7.54
C GLU A 184 -15.13 10.40 6.92
N PHE A 185 -15.43 9.12 7.11
CA PHE A 185 -14.70 8.07 6.42
C PHE A 185 -15.04 8.10 4.92
N LYS A 186 -14.02 8.16 4.07
CA LYS A 186 -14.20 8.17 2.61
C LYS A 186 -13.91 6.80 1.99
N ALA A 187 -12.74 6.26 2.31
CA ALA A 187 -12.28 5.00 1.77
C ALA A 187 -11.12 4.43 2.60
N VAL A 188 -10.84 3.14 2.41
CA VAL A 188 -9.59 2.52 2.84
C VAL A 188 -8.91 1.91 1.63
N GLN A 189 -7.61 2.15 1.48
CA GLN A 189 -6.80 1.38 0.56
C GLN A 189 -6.38 0.10 1.26
N MET A 190 -6.59 -1.05 0.61
CA MET A 190 -6.14 -2.33 1.12
C MET A 190 -5.40 -3.17 0.06
N GLY A 191 -4.34 -3.84 0.51
CA GLY A 191 -3.52 -4.72 -0.31
C GLY A 191 -2.10 -4.20 -0.56
N GLY A 192 -1.68 -3.15 0.15
CA GLY A 192 -0.41 -2.47 -0.09
C GLY A 192 -0.47 -1.60 -1.35
N PRO A 193 0.66 -1.08 -1.87
CA PRO A 193 0.64 -0.06 -2.91
C PRO A 193 -0.04 -0.44 -4.24
N SER A 194 -0.13 -1.74 -4.56
CA SER A 194 -0.85 -2.24 -5.74
C SER A 194 -2.24 -2.82 -5.42
N GLY A 195 -2.75 -2.55 -4.22
CA GLY A 195 -4.10 -2.95 -3.83
C GLY A 195 -5.19 -2.01 -4.35
N GLY A 196 -6.40 -2.12 -3.82
CA GLY A 196 -7.55 -1.32 -4.26
C GLY A 196 -8.17 -0.50 -3.13
N CYS A 197 -9.07 0.42 -3.49
CA CYS A 197 -9.81 1.24 -2.54
C CYS A 197 -11.22 0.67 -2.28
N ILE A 198 -11.57 0.50 -1.01
CA ILE A 198 -12.92 0.15 -0.56
C ILE A 198 -13.60 1.43 -0.07
N PRO A 199 -14.71 1.87 -0.69
CA PRO A 199 -15.38 3.12 -0.33
C PRO A 199 -16.21 2.99 0.95
N ALA A 200 -16.63 4.12 1.52
CA ALA A 200 -17.52 4.19 2.68
C ALA A 200 -18.82 3.38 2.52
N ALA A 201 -19.37 3.32 1.31
CA ALA A 201 -20.57 2.53 1.00
C ALA A 201 -20.38 1.01 1.22
N LEU A 202 -19.13 0.53 1.27
CA LEU A 202 -18.76 -0.87 1.47
C LEU A 202 -18.00 -1.09 2.78
N ILE A 203 -18.16 -0.19 3.77
CA ILE A 203 -17.43 -0.28 5.04
C ILE A 203 -17.79 -1.53 5.87
N ASP A 204 -18.94 -2.15 5.62
CA ASP A 204 -19.35 -3.41 6.26
C ASP A 204 -18.82 -4.65 5.54
N THR A 205 -17.90 -4.49 4.58
CA THR A 205 -17.22 -5.62 3.92
C THR A 205 -16.53 -6.50 4.96
N ILE A 206 -16.82 -7.79 4.89
CA ILE A 206 -16.17 -8.82 5.70
C ILE A 206 -14.72 -8.97 5.25
N ILE A 207 -13.78 -8.95 6.20
CA ILE A 207 -12.36 -9.11 5.91
C ILE A 207 -12.03 -10.59 5.75
N ASP A 208 -12.24 -11.08 4.53
CA ASP A 208 -11.79 -12.39 4.04
C ASP A 208 -11.33 -12.29 2.58
N TYR A 209 -10.72 -13.35 2.03
CA TYR A 209 -10.15 -13.28 0.67
C TYR A 209 -11.20 -13.00 -0.42
N ASP A 210 -12.37 -13.63 -0.33
CA ASP A 210 -13.42 -13.56 -1.37
C ASP A 210 -14.11 -12.20 -1.35
N SER A 211 -14.57 -11.75 -0.18
CA SER A 211 -15.33 -10.52 -0.01
C SER A 211 -14.48 -9.30 -0.35
N VAL A 212 -13.22 -9.28 0.08
CA VAL A 212 -12.28 -8.21 -0.28
C VAL A 212 -12.05 -8.16 -1.79
N THR A 213 -11.78 -9.32 -2.41
CA THR A 213 -11.51 -9.37 -3.86
C THR A 213 -12.71 -8.89 -4.68
N SER A 214 -13.93 -9.15 -4.21
CA SER A 214 -15.16 -8.67 -4.87
C SER A 214 -15.26 -7.14 -4.96
N THR A 215 -14.61 -6.42 -4.04
CA THR A 215 -14.54 -4.95 -4.07
C THR A 215 -13.55 -4.42 -5.12
N GLY A 216 -12.66 -5.27 -5.65
CA GLY A 216 -11.53 -4.89 -6.48
C GLY A 216 -10.25 -4.54 -5.70
N ALA A 217 -10.31 -4.50 -4.36
CA ALA A 217 -9.13 -4.55 -3.51
C ALA A 217 -8.59 -5.99 -3.41
N ILE A 218 -7.43 -6.17 -2.77
CA ILE A 218 -6.85 -7.50 -2.57
C ILE A 218 -6.39 -7.67 -1.13
N MET A 219 -6.44 -8.91 -0.65
CA MET A 219 -5.81 -9.29 0.61
C MET A 219 -4.31 -9.47 0.37
N GLY A 220 -3.57 -8.36 0.40
CA GLY A 220 -2.12 -8.33 0.25
C GLY A 220 -1.39 -8.50 1.59
N SER A 221 -0.46 -7.59 1.86
CA SER A 221 0.37 -7.59 3.08
C SER A 221 -0.34 -7.23 4.39
N GLY A 222 -1.66 -7.02 4.36
CA GLY A 222 -2.41 -6.48 5.51
C GLY A 222 -2.23 -4.98 5.72
N GLY A 223 -1.64 -4.24 4.77
CA GLY A 223 -1.59 -2.77 4.84
C GLY A 223 -2.96 -2.14 4.58
N MET A 224 -3.38 -1.24 5.48
CA MET A 224 -4.61 -0.44 5.37
C MET A 224 -4.29 1.06 5.47
N VAL A 225 -4.55 1.82 4.41
CA VAL A 225 -4.41 3.29 4.42
C VAL A 225 -5.80 3.92 4.46
N VAL A 226 -6.18 4.42 5.63
CA VAL A 226 -7.50 5.02 5.88
C VAL A 226 -7.51 6.46 5.35
N MET A 227 -8.59 6.85 4.66
CA MET A 227 -8.77 8.14 4.01
C MET A 227 -10.06 8.81 4.46
N ASP A 228 -10.01 10.13 4.62
CA ASP A 228 -11.13 11.00 5.00
C ASP A 228 -11.69 11.77 3.79
N GLU A 229 -12.77 12.54 3.98
CA GLU A 229 -13.41 13.35 2.94
C GLU A 229 -12.48 14.40 2.30
N THR A 230 -11.37 14.74 2.96
CA THR A 230 -10.36 15.69 2.45
C THR A 230 -9.27 15.05 1.58
N THR A 231 -9.41 13.77 1.28
CA THR A 231 -8.46 13.04 0.43
C THR A 231 -8.95 12.99 -1.02
N CYS A 232 -8.12 13.36 -2.00
CA CYS A 232 -8.46 13.27 -3.42
C CYS A 232 -8.20 11.86 -3.96
N MET A 233 -9.24 11.18 -4.48
CA MET A 233 -9.09 9.78 -4.93
C MET A 233 -8.33 9.67 -6.25
N VAL A 234 -8.37 10.69 -7.10
CA VAL A 234 -7.55 10.76 -8.33
C VAL A 234 -6.07 10.85 -7.96
N ASP A 235 -5.73 11.68 -6.97
CA ASP A 235 -4.36 11.85 -6.51
C ASP A 235 -3.84 10.62 -5.76
N VAL A 236 -4.71 9.94 -4.99
CA VAL A 236 -4.40 8.64 -4.37
C VAL A 236 -4.03 7.60 -5.42
N ALA A 237 -4.82 7.48 -6.49
CA ALA A 237 -4.52 6.58 -7.60
C ALA A 237 -3.18 6.94 -8.26
N ARG A 238 -2.92 8.23 -8.49
CA ARG A 238 -1.64 8.73 -9.04
C ARG A 238 -0.46 8.38 -8.14
N PHE A 239 -0.58 8.59 -6.83
CA PHE A 239 0.47 8.34 -5.84
C PHE A 239 0.86 6.87 -5.77
N PHE A 240 -0.12 5.97 -5.64
CA PHE A 240 0.15 4.53 -5.59
C PHE A 240 0.68 3.98 -6.92
N LEU A 241 0.19 4.51 -8.04
CA LEU A 241 0.71 4.14 -9.35
C LEU A 241 2.15 4.65 -9.57
N ASP A 242 2.49 5.86 -9.11
CA ASP A 242 3.87 6.37 -9.15
C ASP A 242 4.82 5.49 -8.35
N PHE A 243 4.39 5.04 -7.17
CA PHE A 243 5.15 4.07 -6.38
C PHE A 243 5.37 2.77 -7.15
N THR A 244 4.30 2.13 -7.64
CA THR A 244 4.41 0.84 -8.35
C THR A 244 5.20 0.95 -9.66
N TYR A 245 5.11 2.09 -10.34
CA TYR A 245 5.94 2.40 -11.52
C TYR A 245 7.43 2.46 -11.18
N LYS A 246 7.81 3.19 -10.11
CA LYS A 246 9.21 3.30 -9.65
C LYS A 246 9.77 1.96 -9.17
N GLU A 247 8.93 1.15 -8.55
CA GLU A 247 9.28 -0.18 -8.03
C GLU A 247 9.24 -1.30 -9.09
N SER A 248 8.86 -0.97 -10.32
CA SER A 248 8.87 -1.93 -11.42
C SER A 248 10.30 -2.36 -11.77
N CYS A 249 10.54 -3.67 -11.87
CA CYS A 249 11.83 -4.19 -12.36
C CYS A 249 12.11 -3.81 -13.82
N GLY A 250 11.10 -3.37 -14.59
CA GLY A 250 11.22 -2.96 -15.97
C GLY A 250 11.32 -4.09 -17.00
N LYS A 251 11.09 -5.35 -16.61
CA LYS A 251 11.24 -6.52 -17.50
C LYS A 251 10.14 -6.64 -18.55
N CYS A 252 8.87 -6.57 -18.17
CA CYS A 252 7.74 -6.71 -19.10
C CYS A 252 7.27 -5.34 -19.61
N THR A 253 7.00 -5.24 -20.91
CA THR A 253 6.62 -3.99 -21.58
C THR A 253 5.33 -3.39 -21.03
N PHE A 254 4.32 -4.22 -20.80
CA PHE A 254 3.02 -3.76 -20.27
C PHE A 254 3.17 -3.13 -18.89
N CYS A 255 3.87 -3.76 -17.95
CA CYS A 255 4.15 -3.14 -16.65
C CYS A 255 5.06 -1.90 -16.81
N ARG A 256 6.19 -2.00 -17.51
CA ARG A 256 7.19 -0.91 -17.59
C ARG A 256 6.64 0.35 -18.27
N ILE A 257 5.95 0.18 -19.39
CA ILE A 257 5.49 1.29 -20.24
C ILE A 257 4.03 1.61 -19.96
N GLY A 258 3.19 0.60 -19.76
CA GLY A 258 1.76 0.81 -19.50
C GLY A 258 1.52 1.58 -18.21
N THR A 259 2.16 1.20 -17.09
CA THR A 259 2.00 1.96 -15.83
C THR A 259 2.50 3.40 -15.96
N LYS A 260 3.55 3.65 -16.75
CA LYS A 260 4.01 5.01 -17.08
C LYS A 260 2.94 5.80 -17.82
N ARG A 261 2.30 5.21 -18.84
CA ARG A 261 1.23 5.87 -19.61
C ARG A 261 0.00 6.18 -18.74
N MET A 262 -0.39 5.26 -17.86
CA MET A 262 -1.44 5.52 -16.88
C MET A 262 -1.06 6.67 -15.92
N LEU A 263 0.20 6.71 -15.46
CA LEU A 263 0.69 7.75 -14.56
C LEU A 263 0.71 9.13 -15.23
N GLU A 264 1.11 9.21 -16.50
CA GLU A 264 1.09 10.45 -17.29
C GLU A 264 -0.35 10.98 -17.44
N ILE A 265 -1.32 10.09 -17.68
CA ILE A 265 -2.74 10.47 -17.75
C ILE A 265 -3.23 10.99 -16.39
N LEU A 266 -3.00 10.25 -15.29
CA LEU A 266 -3.42 10.69 -13.96
C LEU A 266 -2.76 12.00 -13.54
N SER A 267 -1.49 12.20 -13.86
CA SER A 267 -0.76 13.43 -13.58
C SER A 267 -1.39 14.61 -14.33
N ARG A 268 -1.68 14.47 -15.62
CA ARG A 268 -2.41 15.48 -16.39
C ARG A 268 -3.78 15.81 -15.79
N ILE A 269 -4.54 14.80 -15.35
CA ILE A 269 -5.85 15.03 -14.70
C ILE A 269 -5.66 15.85 -13.41
N CYS A 270 -4.68 15.52 -12.56
CA CYS A 270 -4.38 16.29 -11.35
C CYS A 270 -3.81 17.70 -11.63
N GLU A 271 -3.23 17.93 -12.80
CA GLU A 271 -2.73 19.23 -13.26
C GLU A 271 -3.79 20.09 -13.95
N GLY A 272 -4.99 19.56 -14.18
CA GLY A 272 -6.09 20.24 -14.88
C GLY A 272 -6.04 20.13 -16.41
N GLU A 273 -5.13 19.33 -16.94
CA GLU A 273 -4.96 19.04 -18.36
C GLU A 273 -5.64 17.72 -18.78
N GLY A 274 -6.56 17.23 -17.94
CA GLY A 274 -7.37 16.05 -18.24
C GLY A 274 -8.32 16.27 -19.42
N LYS A 275 -8.54 15.20 -20.20
CA LYS A 275 -9.42 15.11 -21.37
C LYS A 275 -10.53 14.10 -21.08
N GLU A 276 -11.69 14.25 -21.73
CA GLU A 276 -12.80 13.31 -21.54
C GLU A 276 -12.43 11.86 -21.90
N SER A 277 -11.63 11.66 -22.95
CA SER A 277 -11.13 10.36 -23.38
C SER A 277 -10.15 9.69 -22.40
N ASP A 278 -9.63 10.43 -21.40
CA ASP A 278 -8.63 9.90 -20.48
C ASP A 278 -9.20 8.79 -19.58
N ILE A 279 -10.49 8.85 -19.25
CA ILE A 279 -11.12 7.82 -18.41
C ILE A 279 -11.16 6.48 -19.14
N GLU A 280 -11.68 6.47 -20.37
CA GLU A 280 -11.77 5.27 -21.21
C GLU A 280 -10.37 4.70 -21.48
N ALA A 281 -9.39 5.57 -21.78
CA ALA A 281 -8.01 5.17 -21.97
C ALA A 281 -7.39 4.53 -20.73
N LEU A 282 -7.71 5.04 -19.52
CA LEU A 282 -7.26 4.42 -18.27
C LEU A 282 -7.90 3.05 -18.04
N GLU A 283 -9.19 2.88 -18.33
CA GLU A 283 -9.92 1.62 -18.17
C GLU A 283 -9.36 0.54 -19.10
N GLU A 284 -9.19 0.85 -20.39
CA GLU A 284 -8.63 -0.08 -21.37
C GLU A 284 -7.19 -0.47 -21.03
N LEU A 285 -6.35 0.52 -20.74
CA LEU A 285 -4.94 0.29 -20.46
C LEU A 285 -4.74 -0.50 -19.15
N ALA A 286 -5.57 -0.26 -18.13
CA ALA A 286 -5.52 -0.99 -16.88
C ALA A 286 -5.76 -2.49 -17.08
N VAL A 287 -6.77 -2.87 -17.89
CA VAL A 287 -7.07 -4.28 -18.19
C VAL A 287 -5.92 -4.91 -18.96
N GLN A 288 -5.39 -4.24 -20.00
CA GLN A 288 -4.26 -4.75 -20.77
C GLN A 288 -3.01 -4.99 -19.92
N ILE A 289 -2.70 -4.06 -19.00
CA ILE A 289 -1.57 -4.21 -18.07
C ILE A 289 -1.80 -5.39 -17.14
N LYS A 290 -3.01 -5.52 -16.60
CA LYS A 290 -3.37 -6.61 -15.69
C LYS A 290 -3.19 -7.97 -16.35
N ASP A 291 -3.70 -8.13 -17.56
CA ASP A 291 -3.71 -9.44 -18.24
C ASP A 291 -2.36 -9.82 -18.86
N SER A 292 -1.55 -8.81 -19.22
CA SER A 292 -0.31 -9.03 -19.99
C SER A 292 0.98 -8.87 -19.18
N SER A 293 0.87 -8.58 -17.88
CA SER A 293 2.04 -8.45 -16.99
C SER A 293 2.55 -9.78 -16.49
N LEU A 294 3.88 -9.89 -16.39
CA LEU A 294 4.57 -11.14 -16.05
C LEU A 294 4.35 -11.61 -14.60
N CYS A 295 4.24 -10.69 -13.65
CA CYS A 295 4.22 -10.99 -12.22
C CYS A 295 3.12 -10.21 -11.50
N GLY A 296 2.84 -10.61 -10.26
CA GLY A 296 1.76 -10.05 -9.43
C GLY A 296 1.82 -8.52 -9.28
N LEU A 297 3.02 -7.92 -9.22
CA LEU A 297 3.16 -6.46 -9.16
C LEU A 297 2.51 -5.79 -10.37
N GLY A 298 2.85 -6.21 -11.58
CA GLY A 298 2.29 -5.61 -12.79
C GLY A 298 0.81 -5.93 -12.96
N GLN A 299 0.38 -7.14 -12.56
CA GLN A 299 -1.02 -7.55 -12.63
C GLN A 299 -1.91 -6.72 -11.69
N THR A 300 -1.38 -6.28 -10.55
CA THR A 300 -2.15 -5.55 -9.52
C THR A 300 -1.90 -4.05 -9.53
N ALA A 301 -0.83 -3.56 -10.15
CA ALA A 301 -0.52 -2.12 -10.24
C ALA A 301 -1.70 -1.24 -10.73
N PRO A 302 -2.59 -1.68 -11.63
CA PRO A 302 -3.76 -0.89 -12.03
C PRO A 302 -4.91 -0.85 -11.01
N ASN A 303 -4.92 -1.69 -9.97
CA ASN A 303 -6.04 -1.79 -9.02
C ASN A 303 -6.41 -0.48 -8.31
N PRO A 304 -5.46 0.37 -7.86
CA PRO A 304 -5.81 1.67 -7.29
C PRO A 304 -6.62 2.50 -8.27
N VAL A 305 -6.23 2.50 -9.55
CA VAL A 305 -6.89 3.26 -10.61
C VAL A 305 -8.27 2.69 -10.95
N LEU A 306 -8.37 1.36 -11.10
CA LEU A 306 -9.63 0.69 -11.41
C LEU A 306 -10.68 0.91 -10.31
N THR A 307 -10.27 0.78 -9.05
CA THR A 307 -11.20 0.96 -7.92
C THR A 307 -11.60 2.42 -7.72
N THR A 308 -10.69 3.38 -7.92
CA THR A 308 -11.06 4.80 -7.83
C THR A 308 -11.92 5.25 -9.00
N LEU A 309 -11.70 4.73 -10.22
CA LEU A 309 -12.61 4.95 -11.34
C LEU A 309 -14.00 4.35 -11.08
N LYS A 310 -14.05 3.14 -10.51
CA LYS A 310 -15.31 2.45 -10.19
C LYS A 310 -16.15 3.20 -9.15
N TYR A 311 -15.54 3.61 -8.04
CA TYR A 311 -16.28 4.15 -6.89
C TYR A 311 -16.27 5.68 -6.80
N PHE A 312 -15.31 6.35 -7.42
CA PHE A 312 -15.10 7.79 -7.31
C PHE A 312 -15.01 8.47 -8.68
N ARG A 313 -15.68 7.92 -9.71
CA ARG A 313 -15.72 8.48 -11.08
C ARG A 313 -16.06 9.98 -11.10
N ASN A 314 -16.94 10.42 -10.20
CA ASN A 314 -17.34 11.81 -10.09
C ASN A 314 -16.16 12.75 -9.81
N GLU A 315 -15.16 12.32 -9.04
CA GLU A 315 -13.95 13.14 -8.80
C GLU A 315 -13.10 13.30 -10.06
N TYR A 316 -13.00 12.24 -10.88
CA TYR A 316 -12.36 12.32 -12.19
C TYR A 316 -13.10 13.31 -13.10
N LEU A 317 -14.42 13.24 -13.14
CA LEU A 317 -15.25 14.16 -13.91
C LEU A 317 -15.09 15.61 -13.45
N SER A 318 -15.07 15.88 -12.14
CA SER A 318 -14.83 17.23 -11.63
C SER A 318 -13.43 17.75 -11.96
N HIS A 319 -12.41 16.90 -11.94
CA HIS A 319 -11.06 17.29 -12.38
C HIS A 319 -11.02 17.61 -13.89
N ILE A 320 -11.71 16.82 -14.71
CA ILE A 320 -11.66 16.92 -16.18
C ILE A 320 -12.55 18.05 -16.69
N LYS A 321 -13.82 18.09 -16.26
CA LYS A 321 -14.86 19.01 -16.77
C LYS A 321 -14.89 20.32 -15.99
N ASP A 322 -14.99 20.24 -14.66
CA ASP A 322 -15.15 21.42 -13.82
C ASP A 322 -13.81 22.13 -13.54
N LYS A 323 -12.69 21.47 -13.86
CA LYS A 323 -11.32 21.91 -13.54
C LYS A 323 -11.17 22.26 -12.05
N LYS A 324 -11.80 21.43 -11.20
CA LYS A 324 -11.79 21.57 -9.73
C LYS A 324 -11.40 20.27 -9.06
N CYS A 325 -10.76 20.39 -7.90
CA CYS A 325 -10.45 19.25 -7.03
C CYS A 325 -11.36 19.31 -5.79
N PRO A 326 -12.39 18.45 -5.68
CA PRO A 326 -13.35 18.50 -4.57
C PRO A 326 -12.70 18.40 -3.18
N ALA A 327 -11.58 17.66 -3.08
CA ALA A 327 -10.82 17.50 -1.84
C ALA A 327 -9.82 18.64 -1.57
N GLY A 328 -9.59 19.54 -2.54
CA GLY A 328 -8.69 20.68 -2.39
C GLY A 328 -7.20 20.31 -2.24
N VAL A 329 -6.79 19.16 -2.78
CA VAL A 329 -5.42 18.61 -2.73
C VAL A 329 -4.59 19.01 -3.96
N CYS A 330 -5.18 18.95 -5.16
CA CYS A 330 -4.45 19.22 -6.40
C CYS A 330 -4.32 20.73 -6.63
N THR A 331 -3.14 21.30 -6.32
CA THR A 331 -2.88 22.75 -6.32
C THR A 331 -3.29 23.47 -7.61
N LYS A 332 -3.05 22.85 -8.77
CA LYS A 332 -3.38 23.44 -10.08
C LYS A 332 -4.88 23.55 -10.35
N LEU A 333 -5.70 22.80 -9.62
CA LEU A 333 -7.16 22.78 -9.72
C LEU A 333 -7.84 23.66 -8.67
N LEU A 334 -7.08 24.32 -7.79
CA LEU A 334 -7.64 25.18 -6.76
C LEU A 334 -8.07 26.53 -7.31
N THR A 335 -9.10 27.10 -6.72
CA THR A 335 -9.54 28.48 -6.91
C THR A 335 -9.62 29.16 -5.55
N TYR A 336 -9.16 30.40 -5.50
CA TYR A 336 -9.21 31.24 -4.30
C TYR A 336 -10.12 32.43 -4.56
N GLU A 337 -11.14 32.58 -3.73
CA GLU A 337 -12.13 33.63 -3.86
C GLU A 337 -12.26 34.37 -2.53
N VAL A 338 -12.38 35.70 -2.57
CA VAL A 338 -12.62 36.49 -1.36
C VAL A 338 -14.11 36.44 -1.02
N ILE A 339 -14.42 36.17 0.26
CA ILE A 339 -15.77 36.23 0.80
C ILE A 339 -16.05 37.70 1.16
N PRO A 340 -16.91 38.42 0.41
CA PRO A 340 -17.12 39.86 0.59
C PRO A 340 -17.47 40.25 2.02
N ASP A 341 -18.38 39.51 2.64
CA ASP A 341 -18.91 39.81 3.97
C ASP A 341 -17.89 39.66 5.11
N LYS A 342 -16.82 38.90 4.88
CA LYS A 342 -15.75 38.68 5.87
C LYS A 342 -14.52 39.54 5.60
N CYS A 343 -14.43 40.16 4.42
CA CYS A 343 -13.26 40.91 4.01
C CYS A 343 -13.24 42.29 4.67
N THR A 344 -12.22 42.56 5.49
CA THR A 344 -12.04 43.87 6.14
C THR A 344 -11.20 44.86 5.35
N GLY A 345 -10.71 44.48 4.16
CA GLY A 345 -9.83 45.33 3.35
C GLY A 345 -8.47 45.63 3.98
N CYS A 346 -7.90 44.68 4.74
CA CYS A 346 -6.65 44.85 5.50
C CYS A 346 -5.36 44.81 4.63
N THR A 347 -5.47 44.55 3.33
CA THR A 347 -4.39 44.40 2.32
C THR A 347 -3.38 43.27 2.54
N VAL A 348 -3.48 42.47 3.60
CA VAL A 348 -2.50 41.41 3.92
C VAL A 348 -2.39 40.38 2.79
N CYS A 349 -3.51 39.96 2.20
CA CYS A 349 -3.51 39.00 1.10
C CYS A 349 -2.83 39.58 -0.16
N ALA A 350 -3.08 40.83 -0.51
CA ALA A 350 -2.47 41.49 -1.67
C ALA A 350 -0.96 41.65 -1.52
N LYS A 351 -0.49 42.11 -0.35
CA LYS A 351 0.95 42.28 -0.06
C LYS A 351 1.76 40.98 -0.12
N ASN A 352 1.12 39.86 0.20
CA ASN A 352 1.76 38.54 0.15
C ASN A 352 1.51 37.82 -1.19
N CYS A 353 0.87 38.45 -2.17
CA CYS A 353 0.66 37.83 -3.48
C CYS A 353 1.95 37.96 -4.32
N PRO A 354 2.56 36.85 -4.79
CA PRO A 354 3.84 36.91 -5.47
C PRO A 354 3.70 37.41 -6.92
N THR A 355 2.49 37.34 -7.48
CA THR A 355 2.16 37.77 -8.84
C THR A 355 1.25 38.99 -8.88
N ASN A 356 1.02 39.64 -7.73
CA ASN A 356 0.09 40.78 -7.62
C ASN A 356 -1.32 40.51 -8.18
N ALA A 357 -1.78 39.25 -8.13
CA ALA A 357 -3.09 38.83 -8.63
C ALA A 357 -4.28 39.25 -7.75
N ILE A 358 -4.07 40.08 -6.72
CA ILE A 358 -5.13 40.52 -5.80
C ILE A 358 -5.24 42.03 -5.85
N SER A 359 -6.41 42.52 -6.26
CA SER A 359 -6.74 43.93 -6.35
C SER A 359 -7.62 44.38 -5.19
N GLY A 360 -7.66 45.71 -4.94
CA GLY A 360 -8.49 46.35 -3.93
C GLY A 360 -7.69 47.24 -2.98
N GLU A 361 -8.27 48.36 -2.59
CA GLU A 361 -7.63 49.34 -1.69
C GLU A 361 -7.92 49.08 -0.22
N ARG A 362 -7.27 49.83 0.66
CA ARG A 362 -7.49 49.74 2.10
C ARG A 362 -8.97 50.03 2.43
N LYS A 363 -9.57 49.16 3.26
CA LYS A 363 -11.01 49.18 3.61
C LYS A 363 -11.97 48.86 2.46
N GLN A 364 -11.49 48.36 1.32
CA GLN A 364 -12.33 47.83 0.25
C GLN A 364 -12.23 46.30 0.19
N ILE A 365 -13.25 45.66 -0.39
CA ILE A 365 -13.25 44.23 -0.64
C ILE A 365 -12.19 43.94 -1.71
N HIS A 366 -11.29 42.99 -1.42
CA HIS A 366 -10.31 42.58 -2.41
C HIS A 366 -10.89 41.55 -3.39
N LEU A 367 -10.32 41.49 -4.59
CA LEU A 367 -10.69 40.53 -5.62
C LEU A 367 -9.45 39.76 -6.08
N VAL A 368 -9.59 38.46 -6.30
CA VAL A 368 -8.52 37.61 -6.83
C VAL A 368 -8.73 37.44 -8.33
N ASP A 369 -7.81 37.97 -9.13
CA ASP A 369 -7.76 37.72 -10.57
C ASP A 369 -7.25 36.31 -10.84
N GLN A 370 -8.15 35.44 -11.32
CA GLN A 370 -7.83 34.04 -11.60
C GLN A 370 -6.89 33.87 -12.80
N ALA A 371 -6.80 34.85 -13.71
CA ALA A 371 -5.90 34.76 -14.87
C ALA A 371 -4.44 34.93 -14.44
N THR A 372 -4.17 35.79 -13.45
CA THR A 372 -2.83 36.07 -12.92
C THR A 372 -2.46 35.19 -11.71
N CYS A 373 -3.46 34.56 -11.06
CA CYS A 373 -3.25 33.75 -9.87
C CYS A 373 -2.51 32.44 -10.19
N ILE A 374 -1.33 32.26 -9.58
CA ILE A 374 -0.57 30.99 -9.67
C ILE A 374 -0.99 29.94 -8.64
N LYS A 375 -2.12 30.17 -7.94
CA LYS A 375 -2.74 29.23 -6.98
C LYS A 375 -1.83 28.82 -5.80
N CYS A 376 -0.90 29.69 -5.40
CA CYS A 376 0.06 29.42 -4.33
C CYS A 376 -0.53 29.32 -2.91
N GLY A 377 -1.78 29.77 -2.70
CA GLY A 377 -2.47 29.69 -1.42
C GLY A 377 -2.01 30.64 -0.31
N MET A 378 -1.00 31.49 -0.56
CA MET A 378 -0.51 32.44 0.45
C MET A 378 -1.60 33.39 0.95
N CYS A 379 -2.52 33.80 0.08
CA CYS A 379 -3.64 34.63 0.46
C CYS A 379 -4.53 33.94 1.51
N PHE A 380 -4.86 32.66 1.29
CA PHE A 380 -5.68 31.84 2.19
C PHE A 380 -4.97 31.65 3.53
N THR A 381 -3.70 31.24 3.53
CA THR A 381 -2.93 30.98 4.77
C THR A 381 -2.67 32.25 5.59
N LYS A 382 -2.54 33.42 4.95
CA LYS A 382 -2.28 34.70 5.64
C LYS A 382 -3.54 35.44 6.06
N CYS A 383 -4.73 35.00 5.64
CA CYS A 383 -5.97 35.65 6.01
C CYS A 383 -6.35 35.29 7.45
N THR A 384 -6.31 36.26 8.36
CA THR A 384 -6.71 36.06 9.77
C THR A 384 -8.21 36.18 10.01
N PHE A 385 -9.00 36.48 8.96
CA PHE A 385 -10.44 36.74 9.04
C PHE A 385 -11.28 35.64 8.37
N ASP A 386 -10.64 34.55 7.92
CA ASP A 386 -11.27 33.49 7.12
C ASP A 386 -12.08 34.03 5.94
N ALA A 387 -11.59 35.13 5.36
CA ALA A 387 -12.25 35.88 4.30
C ALA A 387 -11.85 35.39 2.91
N ILE A 388 -11.14 34.26 2.81
CA ILE A 388 -10.78 33.64 1.54
C ILE A 388 -11.31 32.21 1.55
N ARG A 389 -12.15 31.89 0.57
CA ARG A 389 -12.62 30.54 0.29
C ARG A 389 -11.65 29.85 -0.66
N LYS A 390 -11.36 28.58 -0.37
CA LYS A 390 -10.61 27.67 -1.23
C LYS A 390 -11.58 26.59 -1.72
N TYR A 391 -11.66 26.36 -3.03
CA TYR A 391 -12.45 25.26 -3.62
C TYR A 391 -11.86 24.77 -4.95
#